data_AF-A0A952LB71-F1
#
_entry.id   AF-A0A952LB71-F1
#
_cell.length_a   1.000
_cell.length_b   1.000
_cell.length_c   1.000
_cell.angle_alpha   90.00
_cell.angle_beta   90.00
_cell.angle_gamma   90.00
#
_symmetry.space_group_name_H-M   'P 1'
#
loop_
_entity.id
_entity.type
_entity.pdbx_description
1 polymer ?
#
loop_
_entity_poly.entity_id
_entity_poly.type
_entity_poly.pdbx_seq_one_letter_code
_entity_poly.pdbx_strand_id
1 'polypeptide(L)'
;MTTERTSTTSVILVEGASDRAAVLEAARLLGMDLASGGVSVVPMGGAMSVRRFAAELGPGGAGLRLRGLCDAGEVRFFERAGLASPDIYLCRPDLEAELLRALGIGRAEAVLEGEG
;
A
#
# COMPACT_ATOMS: atom_id res chain seq x y z
N MET A 1 -19.63 7.72 23.74
CA MET A 1 -19.27 6.59 22.86
C MET A 1 -17.76 6.57 22.80
N THR A 2 -17.14 5.73 23.62
CA THR A 2 -15.67 5.71 23.80
C THR A 2 -15.10 4.91 22.64
N THR A 3 -14.44 5.56 21.70
CA THR A 3 -13.74 4.87 20.61
C THR A 3 -12.57 4.10 21.22
N GLU A 4 -12.70 2.79 21.38
CA GLU A 4 -11.55 1.93 21.60
C GLU A 4 -10.62 2.12 20.41
N ARG A 5 -9.43 2.69 20.65
CA ARG A 5 -8.41 2.76 19.61
C ARG A 5 -7.83 1.36 19.48
N THR A 6 -8.25 0.62 18.46
CA THR A 6 -7.63 -0.66 18.09
C THR A 6 -6.13 -0.43 17.90
N SER A 7 -5.30 -1.20 18.61
CA SER A 7 -3.85 -1.17 18.43
C SER A 7 -3.50 -1.69 17.04
N THR A 8 -2.64 -0.98 16.31
CA THR A 8 -2.12 -1.45 15.02
C THR A 8 -1.45 -2.82 15.18
N THR A 9 -1.88 -3.80 14.41
CA THR A 9 -1.31 -5.17 14.39
C THR A 9 -0.67 -5.51 13.04
N SER A 10 -0.93 -4.72 12.01
CA SER A 10 -0.45 -4.98 10.65
C SER A 10 -0.21 -3.68 9.88
N VAL A 11 0.76 -3.70 8.98
CA VAL A 11 1.12 -2.57 8.13
C VAL A 11 1.17 -3.00 6.68
N ILE A 12 0.55 -2.22 5.80
CA ILE A 12 0.73 -2.27 4.35
C ILE A 12 1.76 -1.21 3.99
N LEU A 13 2.95 -1.65 3.59
CA LEU A 13 4.02 -0.82 3.07
C LEU A 13 3.73 -0.52 1.60
N VAL A 14 3.72 0.76 1.25
CA VAL A 14 3.52 1.25 -0.12
C VAL A 14 4.64 2.20 -0.51
N GLU A 15 4.91 2.38 -1.80
CA GLU A 15 6.04 3.18 -2.26
C GLU A 15 5.84 4.66 -1.92
N GLY A 16 4.69 5.18 -2.31
CA GLY A 16 4.39 6.62 -2.31
C GLY A 16 3.08 7.01 -1.62
N ALA A 17 2.89 8.33 -1.52
CA ALA A 17 1.64 8.90 -1.01
C ALA A 17 0.45 8.64 -1.94
N SER A 18 0.68 8.54 -3.26
CA SER A 18 -0.31 8.17 -4.27
C SER A 18 -0.89 6.79 -3.99
N ASP A 19 -0.04 5.77 -3.85
CA ASP A 19 -0.43 4.40 -3.52
C ASP A 19 -1.21 4.32 -2.22
N ARG A 20 -0.77 5.07 -1.20
CA ARG A 20 -1.49 5.14 0.07
C ARG A 20 -2.90 5.67 -0.13
N ALA A 21 -3.06 6.75 -0.91
CA ALA A 21 -4.37 7.30 -1.22
C ALA A 21 -5.23 6.27 -1.98
N ALA A 22 -4.66 5.58 -2.96
CA ALA A 22 -5.36 4.53 -3.72
C ALA A 22 -5.84 3.37 -2.83
N VAL A 23 -5.00 2.86 -1.92
CA VAL A 23 -5.36 1.79 -0.99
C VAL A 23 -6.45 2.23 -0.02
N LEU A 24 -6.34 3.43 0.55
CA LEU A 24 -7.34 3.97 1.47
C LEU A 24 -8.68 4.20 0.78
N GLU A 25 -8.67 4.71 -0.45
CA GLU A 25 -9.88 4.93 -1.23
C GLU A 25 -10.51 3.61 -1.67
N ALA A 26 -9.72 2.61 -2.07
CA ALA A 26 -10.21 1.26 -2.35
C ALA A 26 -10.88 0.64 -1.12
N ALA A 27 -10.26 0.76 0.06
CA ALA A 27 -10.86 0.29 1.32
C ALA A 27 -12.20 1.00 1.61
N ARG A 28 -12.26 2.33 1.42
CA ARG A 28 -13.49 3.12 1.57
C ARG A 28 -14.59 2.64 0.62
N LEU A 29 -14.27 2.43 -0.65
CA LEU A 29 -15.20 1.94 -1.69
C LEU A 29 -15.71 0.52 -1.37
N LEU A 30 -14.88 -0.31 -0.74
CA LEU A 30 -15.23 -1.66 -0.31
C LEU A 30 -15.93 -1.70 1.06
N GLY A 31 -16.16 -0.56 1.71
CA GLY A 31 -16.76 -0.49 3.05
C GLY A 31 -15.88 -1.08 4.15
N MET A 32 -14.55 -1.10 3.96
CA MET A 32 -13.58 -1.61 4.91
C MET A 32 -12.95 -0.48 5.72
N ASP A 33 -13.09 -0.53 7.04
CA ASP A 33 -12.33 0.33 7.96
C ASP A 33 -11.04 -0.37 8.39
N LEU A 34 -9.95 -0.02 7.70
CA LEU A 34 -8.62 -0.58 7.98
C LEU A 34 -8.14 -0.25 9.40
N ALA A 35 -8.39 0.97 9.88
CA ALA A 35 -7.91 1.42 11.19
C ALA A 35 -8.62 0.65 12.32
N SER A 36 -9.95 0.48 12.21
CA SER A 36 -10.71 -0.37 13.13
C SER A 36 -10.26 -1.83 13.12
N GLY A 37 -9.77 -2.32 11.97
CA GLY A 37 -9.15 -3.63 11.81
C GLY A 37 -7.68 -3.73 12.27
N GLY A 38 -7.10 -2.64 12.80
CA GLY A 38 -5.70 -2.59 13.24
C GLY A 38 -4.69 -2.64 12.09
N VAL A 39 -5.07 -2.18 10.89
CA VAL A 39 -4.23 -2.10 9.70
C VAL A 39 -3.86 -0.64 9.42
N SER A 40 -2.57 -0.35 9.29
CA SER A 40 -2.07 0.95 8.85
C SER A 40 -1.46 0.87 7.45
N VAL A 41 -1.63 1.92 6.64
CA VAL A 41 -1.00 2.05 5.31
C VAL A 41 0.10 3.10 5.40
N VAL A 42 1.34 2.67 5.20
CA VAL A 42 2.55 3.48 5.44
C VAL A 42 3.29 3.69 4.12
N PRO A 43 3.40 4.95 3.65
CA PRO A 43 4.19 5.29 2.47
C PRO A 43 5.67 5.38 2.86
N MET A 44 6.53 4.71 2.09
CA MET A 44 7.95 4.59 2.43
C MET A 44 8.82 5.70 1.82
N GLY A 45 8.29 6.45 0.86
CA GLY A 45 9.06 7.46 0.12
C GLY A 45 10.04 6.82 -0.86
N GLY A 46 9.61 5.77 -1.57
CA GLY A 46 10.43 5.00 -2.52
C GLY A 46 10.74 3.58 -2.03
N ALA A 47 10.78 2.61 -2.94
CA ALA A 47 10.98 1.21 -2.60
C ALA A 47 12.34 0.91 -2.00
N MET A 48 13.36 1.74 -2.27
CA MET A 48 14.68 1.62 -1.64
C MET A 48 14.63 1.75 -0.11
N SER A 49 13.61 2.40 0.44
CA SER A 49 13.41 2.57 1.89
C SER A 49 12.84 1.33 2.58
N VAL A 50 12.35 0.32 1.82
CA VAL A 50 11.61 -0.83 2.38
C VAL A 50 12.37 -1.60 3.44
N ARG A 51 13.71 -1.75 3.30
CA ARG A 51 14.53 -2.42 4.31
C ARG A 51 14.47 -1.73 5.67
N ARG A 52 14.49 -0.39 5.69
CA ARG A 52 14.42 0.39 6.93
C ARG A 52 13.06 0.19 7.60
N PHE A 53 11.98 0.38 6.84
CA PHE A 53 10.63 0.21 7.37
C PHE A 53 10.35 -1.22 7.83
N ALA A 54 10.83 -2.22 7.09
CA ALA A 54 10.69 -3.62 7.48
C ALA A 54 11.43 -3.94 8.79
N ALA A 55 12.62 -3.37 9.00
CA ALA A 55 13.36 -3.53 10.25
C ALA A 55 12.69 -2.82 11.43
N GLU A 56 12.20 -1.60 11.23
CA GLU A 56 11.56 -0.79 12.28
C GLU A 56 10.18 -1.32 12.67
N LEU A 57 9.36 -1.73 11.70
CA LEU A 57 7.96 -2.10 11.91
C LEU A 57 7.73 -3.60 12.03
N GLY A 58 8.57 -4.42 11.39
CA GLY A 58 8.38 -5.85 11.30
C GLY A 58 8.62 -6.62 12.61
N PRO A 59 8.66 -7.96 12.54
CA PRO A 59 8.80 -8.84 13.71
C PRO A 59 10.00 -8.53 14.62
N GLY A 60 11.11 -8.06 14.06
CA GLY A 60 12.31 -7.69 14.81
C GLY A 60 12.31 -6.27 15.39
N GLY A 61 11.31 -5.44 15.04
CA GLY A 61 11.13 -4.08 15.53
C GLY A 61 9.84 -3.96 16.35
N ALA A 62 8.84 -3.26 15.81
CA ALA A 62 7.55 -3.07 16.45
C ALA A 62 6.66 -4.35 16.51
N GLY A 63 7.11 -5.46 15.94
CA GLY A 63 6.39 -6.74 16.00
C GLY A 63 5.18 -6.83 15.08
N LEU A 64 5.03 -5.91 14.11
CA LEU A 64 3.86 -5.85 13.23
C LEU A 64 3.98 -6.84 12.08
N ARG A 65 2.83 -7.36 11.64
CA ARG A 65 2.76 -8.13 10.39
C ARG A 65 2.89 -7.17 9.21
N LEU A 66 3.82 -7.45 8.31
CA LEU A 66 4.07 -6.61 7.13
C LEU A 66 3.39 -7.21 5.90
N ARG A 67 2.78 -6.35 5.10
CA ARG A 67 2.37 -6.59 3.72
C ARG A 67 2.97 -5.51 2.83
N GLY A 68 3.17 -5.80 1.56
CA GLY A 68 3.65 -4.84 0.56
C GLY A 68 2.68 -4.68 -0.59
N LEU A 69 2.49 -3.44 -1.05
CA LEU A 69 2.05 -3.14 -2.41
C LEU A 69 3.30 -2.68 -3.18
N CYS A 70 3.61 -3.34 -4.29
CA CYS A 70 4.89 -3.16 -4.96
C CYS A 70 4.74 -3.29 -6.47
N ASP A 71 5.45 -2.44 -7.20
CA ASP A 71 5.55 -2.56 -8.66
C ASP A 71 6.42 -3.76 -9.07
N ALA A 72 6.11 -4.35 -10.21
CA ALA A 72 6.81 -5.54 -10.69
C ALA A 72 8.33 -5.34 -10.83
N GLY A 73 8.76 -4.13 -11.19
CA GLY A 73 10.17 -3.77 -11.32
C GLY A 73 10.92 -3.75 -9.98
N GLU A 74 10.20 -3.61 -8.87
CA GLU A 74 10.76 -3.30 -7.56
C GLU A 74 10.68 -4.44 -6.55
N VAL A 75 10.03 -5.56 -6.90
CA VAL A 75 9.81 -6.73 -6.03
C VAL A 75 11.07 -7.18 -5.29
N ARG A 76 12.22 -7.08 -5.96
CA ARG A 76 13.53 -7.49 -5.44
C ARG A 76 13.95 -6.70 -4.20
N PHE A 77 13.47 -5.47 -4.01
CA PHE A 77 13.72 -4.67 -2.82
C PHE A 77 12.93 -5.22 -1.62
N PHE A 78 11.66 -5.57 -1.83
CA PHE A 78 10.78 -6.13 -0.80
C PHE A 78 11.25 -7.52 -0.35
N GLU A 79 11.60 -8.40 -1.29
CA GLU A 79 12.16 -9.72 -0.99
C GLU A 79 13.47 -9.61 -0.18
N ARG A 80 14.38 -8.70 -0.57
CA ARG A 80 15.64 -8.45 0.16
C ARG A 80 15.45 -7.77 1.52
N ALA A 81 14.28 -7.20 1.77
CA ALA A 81 13.87 -6.69 3.08
C ALA A 81 13.20 -7.76 3.96
N GLY A 82 13.01 -8.98 3.44
CA GLY A 82 12.51 -10.12 4.20
C GLY A 82 11.00 -10.32 4.12
N LEU A 83 10.30 -9.63 3.22
CA LEU A 83 8.90 -9.93 2.93
C LEU A 83 8.84 -11.15 1.98
N ALA A 84 8.04 -12.14 2.34
CA ALA A 84 7.82 -13.31 1.49
C ALA A 84 6.84 -12.97 0.36
N SER A 85 6.90 -13.71 -0.76
CA SER A 85 6.00 -13.50 -1.90
C SER A 85 4.51 -13.45 -1.53
N PRO A 86 3.96 -14.28 -0.61
CA PRO A 86 2.55 -14.19 -0.20
C PRO A 86 2.18 -12.91 0.54
N ASP A 87 3.17 -12.18 1.06
CA ASP A 87 2.97 -10.93 1.78
C ASP A 87 3.07 -9.70 0.85
N ILE A 88 3.39 -9.91 -0.43
CA ILE A 88 3.58 -8.84 -1.42
C ILE A 88 2.52 -8.97 -2.51
N TYR A 89 1.70 -7.93 -2.67
CA TYR A 89 0.89 -7.74 -3.87
C TYR A 89 1.71 -7.01 -4.93
N LEU A 90 1.72 -7.57 -6.15
CA LEU A 90 2.51 -7.06 -7.26
C LEU A 90 1.64 -6.42 -8.33
N CYS A 91 1.79 -5.11 -8.50
CA CYS A 91 1.20 -4.36 -9.60
C CYS A 91 2.00 -4.60 -10.89
N ARG A 92 1.33 -4.79 -12.03
CA ARG A 92 1.97 -5.09 -13.33
C ARG A 92 1.50 -4.17 -14.47
N PRO A 93 2.39 -3.33 -15.03
CA PRO A 93 3.77 -3.05 -14.61
C PRO A 93 3.88 -2.29 -13.28
N ASP A 94 2.91 -1.43 -13.01
CA ASP A 94 2.82 -0.51 -11.87
C ASP A 94 1.34 -0.27 -11.50
N LEU A 95 1.08 0.42 -10.40
CA LEU A 95 -0.27 0.69 -9.92
C LEU A 95 -1.08 1.54 -10.92
N GLU A 96 -0.47 2.56 -11.48
CA GLU A 96 -1.09 3.48 -12.45
C GLU A 96 -1.60 2.73 -13.68
N ALA A 97 -0.82 1.81 -14.24
CA ALA A 97 -1.23 1.01 -15.38
C ALA A 97 -2.37 0.05 -15.04
N GLU A 98 -2.43 -0.48 -13.81
CA GLU A 98 -3.58 -1.29 -13.37
C GLU A 98 -4.84 -0.45 -13.23
N LEU A 99 -4.74 0.75 -12.66
CA LEU A 99 -5.86 1.69 -12.53
C LEU A 99 -6.36 2.16 -13.90
N LEU A 100 -5.45 2.52 -14.82
CA LEU A 100 -5.79 2.89 -16.19
C LEU A 100 -6.49 1.75 -16.94
N ARG A 101 -6.04 0.50 -16.73
CA ARG A 101 -6.68 -0.68 -17.33
C ARG A 101 -8.07 -0.93 -16.76
N ALA A 102 -8.25 -0.73 -15.45
CA ALA A 102 -9.53 -0.91 -14.79
C ALA A 102 -10.55 0.18 -15.18
N LEU A 103 -10.11 1.43 -15.26
CA LEU A 103 -10.96 2.58 -15.55
C LEU A 103 -11.24 2.74 -17.06
N GLY A 104 -10.24 2.44 -17.89
CA GLY A 104 -10.23 2.67 -19.33
C GLY A 104 -9.75 4.09 -19.69
N ILE A 105 -9.02 4.20 -20.81
CA ILE A 105 -8.34 5.45 -21.24
C ILE A 105 -9.30 6.64 -21.34
N GLY A 106 -10.44 6.51 -22.04
CA GLY A 106 -11.34 7.66 -22.22
C GLY A 106 -11.93 8.21 -20.92
N ARG A 107 -12.11 7.37 -19.89
CA ARG A 107 -12.54 7.84 -18.57
C ARG A 107 -11.38 8.45 -17.79
N ALA A 108 -10.17 7.93 -17.94
CA ALA A 108 -8.99 8.52 -17.33
C ALA A 108 -8.71 9.92 -17.90
N GLU A 109 -8.80 10.10 -19.23
CA GLU A 109 -8.69 11.41 -19.88
C GLU A 109 -9.73 12.40 -19.35
N ALA A 110 -11.00 11.99 -19.25
CA ALA A 110 -12.05 12.85 -18.72
C ALA A 110 -11.82 13.28 -17.26
N VAL A 111 -11.21 12.43 -16.43
CA VAL A 111 -10.81 12.80 -15.05
C VAL A 111 -9.70 13.85 -15.09
N LEU A 112 -8.67 13.63 -15.92
CA LEU A 112 -7.53 14.56 -16.04
C LEU A 112 -7.96 15.93 -16.57
N GLU A 113 -8.89 15.98 -17.54
CA GLU A 113 -9.47 17.23 -18.05
C GLU A 113 -10.27 18.00 -16.97
N GLY A 114 -10.84 17.29 -16.00
CA GLY A 114 -11.58 17.88 -14.88
C GLY A 114 -10.71 18.48 -13.77
N GLU A 115 -9.43 18.12 -13.71
CA GLU A 115 -8.46 18.57 -12.70
C GLU A 115 -7.63 19.78 -13.16
N GLY A 116 -8.04 20.44 -14.25
CA GLY A 116 -7.36 21.59 -14.88
C GLY A 116 -7.14 22.81 -13.97
#